data_AF-A0A851P489-F1
#
_entry.id   AF-A0A851P489-F1
#
_cell.length_a   1.000
_cell.length_b   1.000
_cell.length_c   1.000
_cell.angle_alpha   90.00
_cell.angle_beta   90.00
_cell.angle_gamma   90.00
#
_symmetry.space_group_name_H-M   'P 1'
#
loop_
_entity.id
_entity.type
_entity.pdbx_description
1 polymer ?
#
loop_
_entity_poly.entity_id
_entity_poly.type
_entity_poly.pdbx_seq_one_letter_code
_entity_poly.pdbx_strand_id
1 'polypeptide(L)' 'LCSAAARGNVGEVRALLEAGADPNAINRFGRTPLQVMMLGSPRVAELLLQRGADPDRPDPRTGCRPAHDAA' A
#
# COMPACT_ATOMS: atom_id res chain seq x y z
N LEU A 1 0.27 9.33 0.85
CA LEU A 1 0.39 7.97 1.41
C LEU A 1 1.34 7.09 0.59
N CYS A 2 1.09 6.89 -0.70
CA CYS A 2 1.95 6.09 -1.60
C CYS A 2 3.45 6.46 -1.57
N SER A 3 3.80 7.75 -1.61
CA SER A 3 5.21 8.17 -1.55
C SER A 3 5.90 7.82 -0.22
N ALA A 4 5.18 7.94 0.91
CA ALA A 4 5.69 7.57 2.22
C ALA A 4 5.85 6.05 2.35
N ALA A 5 4.90 5.28 1.80
CA ALA A 5 4.98 3.82 1.75
C ALA A 5 6.19 3.37 0.91
N ALA A 6 6.42 3.97 -0.26
CA ALA A 6 7.56 3.67 -1.13
C ALA A 6 8.92 3.97 -0.49
N ARG A 7 8.97 4.92 0.44
CA ARG A 7 10.16 5.25 1.22
C ARG A 7 10.33 4.35 2.46
N GLY A 8 9.35 3.51 2.79
CA GLY A 8 9.34 2.73 4.04
C GLY A 8 9.15 3.59 5.29
N ASN A 9 8.67 4.83 5.14
CA ASN A 9 8.65 5.80 6.23
C ASN A 9 7.40 5.63 7.11
N VAL A 10 7.49 4.72 8.09
CA VAL A 10 6.38 4.32 8.98
C VAL A 10 5.74 5.53 9.69
N GLY A 11 6.55 6.49 10.15
CA GLY A 11 6.05 7.66 10.87
C GLY A 11 5.17 8.55 9.98
N GLU A 12 5.60 8.77 8.75
CA GLU A 12 4.87 9.57 7.76
C GLU A 12 3.61 8.84 7.26
N VAL A 13 3.70 7.51 7.05
CA VAL A 13 2.54 6.66 6.73
C VAL A 13 1.49 6.76 7.85
N ARG A 14 1.91 6.64 9.12
CA ARG A 14 1.02 6.77 10.27
C ARG A 14 0.38 8.15 10.32
N ALA A 15 1.16 9.23 10.23
CA ALA A 15 0.64 10.59 10.28
C ALA A 15 -0.40 10.85 9.18
N LEU A 16 -0.16 10.34 7.97
CA LEU A 16 -1.11 10.44 6.86
C LEU A 16 -2.39 9.66 7.13
N LEU A 17 -2.29 8.44 7.66
CA LEU A 17 -3.46 7.62 8.00
C LEU A 17 -4.26 8.22 9.17
N GLU A 18 -3.59 8.84 10.15
CA GLU A 18 -4.23 9.60 11.23
C GLU A 18 -4.92 10.87 10.70
N ALA A 19 -4.35 11.51 9.67
CA ALA A 19 -4.96 12.65 8.99
C ALA A 19 -6.17 12.28 8.12
N GLY A 20 -6.61 11.01 8.13
CA GLY A 20 -7.73 10.53 7.32
C GLY A 20 -7.36 10.20 5.87
N ALA A 21 -6.07 10.00 5.57
CA ALA A 21 -5.68 9.52 4.25
C ALA A 21 -6.26 8.13 3.99
N ASP A 22 -6.85 7.95 2.80
CA ASP A 22 -7.40 6.67 2.40
C ASP A 22 -6.27 5.64 2.20
N PRO A 23 -6.26 4.52 2.95
CA PRO A 23 -5.28 3.44 2.79
C PRO A 23 -5.35 2.74 1.44
N ASN A 24 -6.45 2.88 0.71
CA ASN A 24 -6.65 2.36 -0.63
C ASN A 24 -6.42 3.41 -1.72
N ALA A 25 -5.94 4.61 -1.36
CA ALA A 25 -5.66 5.68 -2.31
C ALA A 25 -4.62 5.25 -3.35
N ILE A 26 -5.02 5.27 -4.61
CA ILE A 26 -4.14 4.97 -5.72
C ILE A 26 -3.26 6.17 -6.08
N ASN A 27 -2.02 5.91 -6.48
CA ASN A 27 -1.15 6.93 -7.05
C ASN A 27 -1.47 7.19 -8.54
N ARG A 28 -0.70 8.07 -9.18
CA ARG A 28 -0.80 8.37 -10.62
C ARG A 28 -0.61 7.16 -11.56
N PHE A 29 -0.09 6.06 -11.05
CA PHE A 29 0.09 4.80 -11.77
C PHE A 29 -1.02 3.79 -11.46
N GLY A 30 -2.06 4.20 -10.73
CA GLY A 30 -3.16 3.33 -10.31
C GLY A 30 -2.79 2.34 -9.20
N ARG A 31 -1.63 2.51 -8.55
CA ARG A 31 -1.15 1.57 -7.52
C ARG A 31 -1.53 2.00 -6.11
N THR A 32 -1.93 1.04 -5.28
CA THR A 32 -2.22 1.29 -3.85
C THR A 32 -0.93 1.49 -3.06
N PRO A 33 -1.01 2.09 -1.85
CA PRO A 33 0.14 2.26 -0.97
C PRO A 33 0.77 0.93 -0.59
N LEU A 34 -0.04 -0.12 -0.47
CA LEU A 34 0.38 -1.48 -0.16
C LEU A 34 1.15 -2.13 -1.32
N GLN A 35 0.84 -1.77 -2.57
CA GLN A 35 1.60 -2.22 -3.76
C GLN A 35 2.90 -1.46 -3.98
N VAL A 36 2.97 -0.18 -3.59
CA VAL A 36 4.19 0.63 -3.75
C VAL A 36 5.07 0.66 -2.51
N MET A 37 4.67 0.03 -1.41
CA MET A 37 5.44 0.05 -0.19
C MET A 37 6.83 -0.57 -0.39
N MET A 38 7.81 -0.09 0.36
CA MET A 38 9.15 -0.66 0.33
C MET A 38 9.11 -2.14 0.74
N LEU A 39 9.53 -3.02 -0.17
CA LEU A 39 9.72 -4.45 0.11
C LEU A 39 10.69 -4.59 1.29
N GLY A 40 10.25 -5.25 2.36
CA GLY A 40 11.00 -5.37 3.61
C GLY A 40 10.58 -4.40 4.72
N SER A 41 9.52 -3.61 4.54
CA SER A 41 8.90 -2.79 5.60
C SER A 41 7.60 -3.41 6.13
N PRO A 42 7.65 -4.50 6.93
CA PRO A 42 6.44 -5.17 7.44
C PRO A 42 5.59 -4.22 8.28
N ARG A 43 6.22 -3.28 9.00
CA ARG A 43 5.52 -2.28 9.81
C ARG A 43 4.60 -1.38 9.00
N VAL A 44 4.99 -1.02 7.77
CA VAL A 44 4.17 -0.23 6.84
C VAL A 44 2.99 -1.08 6.36
N ALA A 45 3.24 -2.34 6.00
CA ALA A 45 2.21 -3.29 5.59
C ALA A 45 1.16 -3.49 6.69
N GLU A 46 1.60 -3.76 7.92
CA GLU A 46 0.72 -3.91 9.08
C GLU A 46 -0.13 -2.66 9.31
N LEU A 47 0.45 -1.47 9.22
CA LEU A 47 -0.30 -0.21 9.43
C LEU A 47 -1.37 0.00 8.36
N LEU A 48 -1.05 -0.30 7.10
CA LEU A 48 -2.00 -0.19 6.01
C LEU A 48 -3.14 -1.22 6.16
N LEU A 49 -2.82 -2.48 6.46
CA LEU A 49 -3.79 -3.55 6.70
C LEU A 49 -4.70 -3.23 7.89
N GLN A 50 -4.14 -2.73 9.00
CA GLN A 50 -4.91 -2.30 10.18
C GLN A 50 -5.92 -1.20 9.87
N ARG A 51 -5.66 -0.38 8.83
CA ARG A 51 -6.57 0.67 8.39
C ARG A 51 -7.55 0.21 7.31
N GLY A 52 -7.55 -1.06 6.93
CA GLY A 52 -8.43 -1.62 5.90
C GLY A 52 -7.89 -1.45 4.47
N ALA A 53 -6.57 -1.40 4.29
CA ALA A 53 -5.99 -1.52 2.95
C ALA A 53 -6.33 -2.90 2.36
N ASP A 54 -6.84 -2.92 1.13
CA ASP A 54 -7.16 -4.13 0.39
C ASP A 54 -5.89 -4.74 -0.22
N PRO A 55 -5.45 -5.92 0.24
CA PRO A 55 -4.32 -6.63 -0.37
C PRO A 55 -4.68 -7.24 -1.73
N ASP A 56 -5.97 -7.52 -1.97
CA ASP A 56 -6.46 -8.16 -3.19
C ASP A 56 -6.65 -7.21 -4.37
N ARG A 57 -6.37 -5.92 -4.20
CA ARG A 57 -6.57 -4.95 -5.27
C ARG A 57 -5.57 -5.24 -6.41
N PRO A 58 -6.03 -5.45 -7.65
CA PRO A 58 -5.15 -5.76 -8.77
C PRO A 58 -4.25 -4.56 -9.09
N ASP A 59 -2.97 -4.81 -9.42
CA ASP A 59 -2.09 -3.76 -9.97
C ASP A 59 -2.56 -3.47 -11.42
N PRO A 60 -2.99 -2.24 -11.74
CA PRO A 60 -3.54 -1.94 -13.07
C PRO A 60 -2.48 -1.96 -14.18
N ARG A 61 -1.18 -1.98 -13.84
CA ARG A 61 -0.09 -1.98 -14.82
C ARG A 61 0.37 -3.39 -15.18
N THR A 62 0.31 -4.35 -14.25
CA THR A 62 0.70 -5.74 -14.52
C THR A 62 -0.50 -6.68 -14.63
N GLY A 63 -1.69 -6.27 -14.19
CA GLY A 63 -2.86 -7.16 -14.08
C GLY A 63 -2.69 -8.27 -13.05
N CYS A 64 -1.49 -8.39 -12.43
CA CYS A 64 -1.20 -9.35 -11.39
C CYS A 64 -2.01 -8.99 -10.15
N ARG A 65 -2.96 -9.87 -9.83
CA ARG A 65 -3.49 -9.97 -8.48
C ARG A 65 -2.40 -10.67 -7.67
N PRO A 66 -1.92 -10.09 -6.55
CA PRO A 66 -0.88 -10.74 -5.74
C PRO A 66 -1.28 -12.14 -5.25
N ALA A 67 -2.58 -12.49 -5.28
CA ALA A 67 -3.11 -13.79 -4.91
C ALA A 67 -3.13 -14.88 -6.02
N HIS A 68 -2.75 -14.59 -7.28
CA HIS A 68 -2.94 -15.53 -8.40
C HIS A 68 -1.66 -16.07 -9.06
N ASP A 69 -0.52 -16.04 -8.36
CA ASP A 69 0.73 -16.70 -8.78
C ASP A 69 1.03 -17.93 -7.88
N ALA A 70 -0.02 -18.73 -7.63
CA ALA A 70 0.11 -20.10 -7.13
C ALA A 70 -0.51 -21.03 -8.18
N ALA A 71 0.26 -21.33 -9.23
CA ALA A 71 0.00 -22.42 -10.17
C ALA A 71 1.26 -23.27 -10.29
#